data_AF-A0AAE1BGY9-F1
#
_entry.id   AF-A0AAE1BGY9-F1
#
_cell.length_a   1.000
_cell.length_b   1.000
_cell.length_c   1.000
_cell.angle_alpha   90.00
_cell.angle_beta   90.00
_cell.angle_gamma   90.00
#
_symmetry.space_group_name_H-M   'P 1'
#
loop_
_entity.id
_entity.type
_entity.pdbx_description
1 polymer ?
#
loop_
_entity_poly.entity_id
_entity_poly.type
_entity_poly.pdbx_seq_one_letter_code
_entity_poly.pdbx_strand_id
1 'polypeptide(L)'
;MSVRTHDRHKLHVIEALRRAKFKYPGRQKIYVSRKWGFTKFDREEYEELMASGRIFPDGVSVQYRPEHGPLHVWKKVQLELAGLA
;
A
#
# COMPACT_ATOMS: atom_id res chain seq x y z
N MET A 1 4.87 -12.94 -9.96
CA MET A 1 3.51 -13.01 -9.38
C MET A 1 3.54 -12.32 -8.02
N SER A 2 2.54 -11.48 -7.72
CA SER A 2 2.45 -10.73 -6.46
C SER A 2 1.04 -10.88 -5.89
N VAL A 3 0.92 -11.03 -4.56
CA VAL A 3 -0.37 -11.22 -3.88
C VAL A 3 -0.40 -10.30 -2.65
N ARG A 4 -1.53 -9.62 -2.43
CA ARG A 4 -1.81 -8.84 -1.21
C ARG A 4 -2.90 -9.56 -0.42
N THR A 5 -2.69 -9.74 0.88
CA THR A 5 -3.63 -10.39 1.79
C THR A 5 -3.46 -9.82 3.20
N HIS A 6 -4.43 -10.09 4.08
CA HIS A 6 -4.23 -9.97 5.52
C HIS A 6 -3.13 -10.91 6.02
N ASP A 7 -2.42 -10.48 7.07
CA ASP A 7 -1.26 -11.20 7.64
C ASP A 7 -1.61 -12.60 8.16
N ARG A 8 -2.86 -12.82 8.59
CA ARG A 8 -3.37 -14.13 9.00
C ARG A 8 -3.25 -15.22 7.92
N HIS A 9 -3.23 -14.85 6.63
CA HIS A 9 -3.14 -15.82 5.53
C HIS A 9 -1.72 -15.94 4.95
N LYS A 10 -0.71 -15.32 5.58
CA LYS A 10 0.67 -15.30 5.09
C LYS A 10 1.22 -16.69 4.74
N LEU A 11 1.05 -17.67 5.63
CA LEU A 11 1.57 -19.03 5.42
C LEU A 11 0.91 -19.73 4.22
N HIS A 12 -0.41 -19.58 4.08
CA HIS A 12 -1.15 -20.16 2.96
C HIS A 12 -0.74 -19.57 1.60
N VAL A 13 -0.49 -18.25 1.55
CA VAL A 13 -0.04 -17.59 0.32
C VAL A 13 1.37 -18.02 -0.07
N ILE A 14 2.28 -18.17 0.89
CA ILE A 14 3.64 -18.67 0.62
C ILE A 14 3.58 -20.08 0.01
N GLU A 15 2.75 -20.97 0.56
CA GLU A 15 2.56 -22.32 0.02
C GLU A 15 1.91 -22.31 -1.37
N ALA A 16 0.93 -21.45 -1.60
CA ALA A 16 0.31 -21.29 -2.92
C ALA A 16 1.34 -20.83 -3.97
N LEU A 17 2.20 -19.87 -3.64
CA LEU A 17 3.28 -19.41 -4.53
C LEU A 17 4.35 -20.48 -4.74
N ARG A 18 4.64 -21.29 -3.72
CA ARG A 18 5.55 -22.46 -3.84
C ARG A 18 4.99 -23.48 -4.83
N ARG A 19 3.68 -23.73 -4.81
CA ARG A 19 3.00 -24.62 -5.77
C ARG A 19 2.97 -24.03 -7.18
N ALA A 20 2.66 -22.74 -7.30
CA ALA A 20 2.64 -22.04 -8.57
C ALA A 20 4.02 -22.06 -9.27
N LYS A 21 5.11 -22.01 -8.51
CA LYS A 21 6.48 -22.09 -9.03
C LYS A 21 6.73 -23.35 -9.89
N PHE A 22 6.06 -24.48 -9.62
CA PHE A 22 6.22 -25.70 -10.43
C PHE A 22 5.69 -25.56 -11.87
N LYS A 23 4.93 -24.50 -12.17
CA LYS A 23 4.41 -24.22 -13.51
C LYS A 23 5.32 -23.31 -14.33
N TYR A 24 6.37 -22.76 -13.73
CA TYR A 24 7.31 -21.87 -14.40
C TYR A 24 8.69 -22.50 -14.51
N PRO A 25 9.41 -22.33 -15.63
CA PRO A 25 10.78 -22.82 -15.76
C PRO A 25 11.73 -22.07 -14.81
N GLY A 26 12.79 -22.76 -14.40
CA GLY A 26 13.86 -22.19 -13.58
C GLY A 26 13.54 -21.97 -12.09
N ARG A 27 14.46 -21.33 -11.38
CA ARG A 27 14.37 -21.14 -9.93
C ARG A 27 13.76 -19.78 -9.57
N GLN A 28 12.46 -19.76 -9.32
CA GLN A 28 11.78 -18.60 -8.74
C GLN A 28 12.04 -18.49 -7.22
N LYS A 29 12.19 -17.26 -6.70
CA LYS A 29 12.32 -16.99 -5.26
C LYS A 29 11.06 -16.30 -4.75
N ILE A 30 10.61 -16.67 -3.55
CA ILE A 30 9.45 -16.07 -2.89
C ILE A 30 9.99 -15.10 -1.85
N TYR A 31 9.52 -13.85 -1.91
CA TYR A 31 9.91 -12.80 -0.97
C TYR A 31 8.66 -12.22 -0.31
N VAL A 32 8.76 -11.94 0.99
CA VAL A 32 7.77 -11.16 1.72
C VAL A 32 8.21 -9.69 1.64
N SER A 33 7.39 -8.85 1.02
CA SER A 33 7.67 -7.43 0.92
C SER A 33 7.51 -6.75 2.27
N ARG A 34 8.36 -5.74 2.53
CA ARG A 34 8.22 -4.79 3.64
C ARG A 34 7.15 -3.72 3.40
N LYS A 35 6.72 -3.58 2.14
CA LYS A 35 5.76 -2.56 1.71
C LYS A 35 4.34 -2.88 2.17
N TRP A 36 3.52 -1.85 2.25
CA TRP A 36 2.09 -2.00 2.49
C TRP A 36 1.36 -2.51 1.22
N GLY A 37 1.41 -3.82 1.01
CA GLY A 37 0.76 -4.46 -0.14
C GLY A 37 1.37 -4.01 -1.47
N PHE A 38 0.59 -3.34 -2.31
CA PHE A 38 1.00 -2.87 -3.64
C PHE A 38 1.31 -1.38 -3.69
N THR A 39 1.51 -0.74 -2.52
CA THR A 39 1.97 0.63 -2.45
C THR A 39 3.50 0.70 -2.52
N LYS A 40 4.03 1.91 -2.67
CA LYS A 40 5.48 2.14 -2.66
C LYS A 40 6.08 2.25 -1.25
N PHE A 41 5.25 2.50 -0.25
CA PHE A 41 5.60 2.82 1.13
C PHE A 41 5.81 1.55 1.97
N ASP A 42 6.73 1.61 2.92
CA ASP A 42 6.88 0.57 3.93
C ASP A 42 5.68 0.55 4.88
N ARG A 43 5.46 -0.57 5.60
CA ARG A 43 4.28 -0.70 6.48
C ARG A 43 4.23 0.38 7.56
N GLU A 44 5.36 0.64 8.20
CA GLU A 44 5.50 1.67 9.26
C GLU A 44 5.21 3.07 8.70
N GLU A 45 5.87 3.42 7.59
CA GLU A 45 5.68 4.71 6.92
C GLU A 45 4.24 4.90 6.42
N TYR A 46 3.59 3.83 5.94
CA TYR A 46 2.22 3.90 5.46
C TYR A 46 1.25 4.28 6.58
N GLU A 47 1.41 3.71 7.78
CA GLU A 47 0.57 4.02 8.94
C GLU A 47 0.76 5.48 9.38
N GLU A 48 2.00 5.98 9.40
CA GLU A 48 2.31 7.37 9.71
C GLU A 48 1.74 8.36 8.67
N LEU A 49 1.90 8.04 7.38
CA LEU A 49 1.39 8.86 6.28
C LEU A 49 -0.15 8.84 6.20
N MET A 50 -0.78 7.74 6.60
CA MET A 50 -2.22 7.64 6.74
C MET A 50 -2.73 8.47 7.92
N ALA A 51 -2.07 8.37 9.09
CA ALA A 51 -2.43 9.13 10.29
C ALA A 51 -2.26 10.65 10.09
N SER A 52 -1.24 11.07 9.34
CA SER A 52 -1.00 12.48 8.98
C SER A 52 -1.90 13.00 7.85
N GLY A 53 -2.75 12.15 7.24
CA GLY A 53 -3.63 12.53 6.13
C GLY A 53 -2.90 12.82 4.81
N ARG A 54 -1.62 12.46 4.71
CA ARG A 54 -0.80 12.61 3.49
C ARG A 54 -1.08 11.54 2.45
N ILE A 55 -1.64 10.40 2.86
CA ILE A 55 -2.14 9.37 1.95
C ILE A 55 -3.65 9.32 2.03
N PHE A 56 -4.31 9.31 0.87
CA PHE A 56 -5.76 9.18 0.77
C PHE A 56 -6.13 7.89 0.01
N PRO A 57 -7.12 7.12 0.48
CA PRO A 57 -7.56 5.91 -0.18
C PRO A 57 -8.20 6.23 -1.54
N ASP A 58 -7.76 5.53 -2.59
CA ASP A 58 -8.31 5.64 -3.95
C ASP A 58 -8.64 4.24 -4.48
N GLY A 59 -9.72 3.68 -3.92
CA GLY A 59 -10.16 2.32 -4.17
C GLY A 59 -9.12 1.27 -3.75
N VAL A 60 -8.48 0.63 -4.73
CA VAL A 60 -7.46 -0.41 -4.49
C VAL A 60 -6.07 0.19 -4.21
N SER A 61 -5.84 1.39 -4.75
CA SER A 61 -4.60 2.16 -4.68
C SER A 61 -4.71 3.31 -3.68
N VAL A 62 -3.66 4.11 -3.60
CA VAL A 62 -3.61 5.28 -2.74
C VAL A 62 -3.06 6.49 -3.48
N GLN A 63 -3.62 7.66 -3.19
CA GLN A 63 -3.11 8.94 -3.69
C GLN A 63 -2.24 9.58 -2.61
N TYR A 64 -1.04 10.01 -3.02
CA TYR A 64 -0.16 10.79 -2.17
C TYR A 64 -0.49 12.28 -2.33
N ARG A 65 -0.80 12.96 -1.22
CA ARG A 65 -1.05 14.40 -1.15
C ARG A 65 0.25 15.10 -0.71
N PRO A 66 1.01 15.71 -1.65
CA PRO A 66 2.22 16.43 -1.30
C PRO A 66 1.92 17.76 -0.61
N GLU A 67 2.91 18.29 0.11
CA GLU A 67 2.84 19.66 0.68
C GLU A 67 3.09 20.75 -0.37
N HIS A 68 3.50 20.35 -1.58
CA HIS A 68 3.74 21.26 -2.70
C HIS A 68 2.55 21.25 -3.66
N GLY A 69 2.12 22.43 -4.08
CA GLY A 69 1.06 22.62 -5.08
C GLY A 69 0.32 23.94 -4.89
N PRO A 70 -0.76 24.17 -5.66
CA PRO A 70 -1.58 25.35 -5.49
C PRO A 70 -2.18 25.42 -4.08
N LEU A 71 -2.03 26.57 -3.41
CA LEU A 71 -2.46 26.77 -2.03
C LEU A 71 -3.97 26.50 -1.81
N HIS A 72 -4.81 26.77 -2.82
CA HIS A 72 -6.25 26.50 -2.73
C HIS A 72 -6.56 25.00 -2.59
N VAL A 73 -5.78 24.13 -3.25
CA VAL A 73 -5.92 22.67 -3.15
C VAL A 73 -5.50 22.22 -1.75
N TRP A 74 -4.37 22.74 -1.25
CA TRP A 74 -3.91 22.45 0.10
C TRP A 74 -4.95 22.86 1.15
N LYS A 75 -5.52 24.07 1.05
CA LYS A 75 -6.58 24.55 1.96
C LYS A 75 -7.80 23.63 1.94
N LYS A 76 -8.25 23.19 0.76
CA LYS A 76 -9.37 22.25 0.63
C LYS A 76 -9.07 20.93 1.35
N VAL A 77 -7.87 20.37 1.15
CA VAL A 77 -7.43 19.14 1.82
C VAL A 77 -7.43 19.30 3.35
N GLN A 78 -6.94 20.42 3.88
CA GLN A 78 -6.95 20.66 5.33
C GLN A 78 -8.37 20.77 5.91
N LEU A 79 -9.29 21.41 5.18
CA LEU A 79 -10.70 21.49 5.59
C LEU A 79 -11.37 20.11 5.59
N GLU A 80 -11.12 19.28 4.56
CA GLU A 80 -11.58 17.89 4.51
C GLU A 80 -11.06 17.08 5.71
N LEU A 81 -9.76 17.20 6.03
CA LEU A 81 -9.16 16.50 7.16
C LEU A 81 -9.71 16.97 8.51
N ALA A 82 -10.09 18.24 8.63
CA ALA A 82 -10.72 18.81 9.83
C ALA A 82 -12.23 18.47 9.95
N GLY A 83 -12.82 17.82 8.94
CA GLY A 83 -14.26 17.51 8.92
C GLY A 83 -15.16 18.74 8.74
N LEU A 84 -14.60 19.83 8.20
CA LEU A 84 -15.29 21.12 8.02
C LEU A 84 -15.78 21.34 6.57
N ALA A 85 -15.58 20.34 5.70
CA ALA A 85 -15.91 20.37 4.28
C ALA A 85 -17.14 19.50 3.96
#